data_AF-A0A836RJF6-F1
#
_entry.id   AF-A0A836RJF6-F1
#
_cell.length_a   1.000
_cell.length_b   1.000
_cell.length_c   1.000
_cell.angle_alpha   90.00
_cell.angle_beta   90.00
_cell.angle_gamma   90.00
#
_symmetry.space_group_name_H-M   'P 1'
#
loop_
_entity.id
_entity.type
_entity.pdbx_description
1 polymer ?
#
loop_
_entity_poly.entity_id
_entity_poly.type
_entity_poly.pdbx_seq_one_letter_code
_entity_poly.pdbx_strand_id
1 'polypeptide(L)' 'MIFDNLSQLLKPAHEVQALLQDFELLPVKVTTEYGLDDTFKEAIGFAVLANETWHGQPSNVPRVTGAKHPAILGKICLP' A
#
# COMPACT_ATOMS: atom_id res chain seq x y z
N MET A 1 -15.33 13.70 24.97
CA MET A 1 -14.03 13.04 25.13
C MET A 1 -13.72 12.33 23.83
N ILE A 2 -12.49 12.46 23.31
CA ILE A 2 -11.99 11.93 22.02
C ILE A 2 -12.19 12.87 20.80
N PHE A 3 -11.81 14.16 20.90
CA PHE A 3 -11.32 14.93 19.73
C PHE A 3 -10.28 15.99 20.15
N ASP A 4 -9.64 15.80 21.30
CA ASP A 4 -8.46 16.57 21.64
C ASP A 4 -7.26 15.80 21.09
N ASN A 5 -6.54 16.45 20.17
CA ASN A 5 -5.19 16.10 19.73
C ASN A 5 -5.01 15.40 18.35
N LEU A 6 -5.60 15.96 17.29
CA LEU A 6 -5.18 15.70 15.91
C LEU A 6 -3.69 16.04 15.66
N SER A 7 -3.10 16.95 16.43
CA SER A 7 -1.68 17.31 16.35
C SER A 7 -0.73 16.26 16.95
N GLN A 8 -1.22 15.32 17.78
CA GLN A 8 -0.46 14.15 18.24
C GLN A 8 -0.56 12.96 17.28
N LEU A 9 -1.66 12.86 16.53
CA LEU A 9 -1.83 11.82 15.49
C LEU A 9 -1.01 12.10 14.22
N LEU A 10 -0.60 13.36 14.02
CA LEU A 10 0.20 13.85 12.89
C LEU A 10 1.69 13.99 13.22
N LYS A 11 2.15 13.52 14.38
CA LYS A 11 3.59 13.33 14.56
C LYS A 11 3.98 12.16 13.66
N PRO A 12 4.84 12.35 12.65
CA PRO A 12 5.39 11.22 11.94
C PRO A 12 6.01 10.29 13.00
N ALA A 13 5.75 8.98 12.91
CA ALA A 13 6.51 8.02 13.69
C ALA A 13 8.00 8.36 13.55
N HIS A 14 8.81 8.13 14.59
CA HIS A 14 10.22 8.52 14.61
C HIS A 14 10.97 8.10 13.32
N GLU A 15 10.55 6.99 12.71
CA GLU A 15 11.03 6.47 11.43
C GLU A 15 10.72 7.37 10.22
N VAL A 16 9.50 7.93 10.12
CA VAL A 16 9.12 8.85 9.03
C VAL A 16 9.87 10.17 9.17
N GLN A 17 10.15 10.61 10.41
CA GLN A 17 10.97 11.80 10.67
C GLN A 17 12.42 11.60 10.20
N ALA A 18 12.99 10.40 10.35
CA ALA A 18 14.32 10.06 9.84
C ALA A 18 14.34 10.01 8.30
N LEU A 19 13.31 9.43 7.67
CA LEU A 19 13.20 9.44 6.20
C LEU A 19 13.12 10.86 5.63
N LEU A 20 12.42 11.78 6.30
CA LEU A 20 12.39 13.19 5.90
C LEU A 20 13.77 13.87 5.97
N GLN A 21 14.64 13.44 6.89
CA GLN A 21 16.01 13.94 7.02
C GLN A 21 16.94 13.34 5.95
N ASP A 22 16.76 12.06 5.60
CA ASP A 22 17.62 11.37 4.62
C ASP A 22 17.28 11.72 3.16
N PHE A 23 16.05 12.18 2.90
CA PHE A 23 15.55 12.52 1.56
C PHE A 23 15.30 14.03 1.38
N GLU A 24 16.25 14.90 1.75
CA GLU A 24 16.09 16.37 1.75
C GLU A 24 15.60 16.97 0.41
N LEU A 25 15.84 16.30 -0.73
CA LEU A 25 15.43 16.76 -2.07
C LEU A 25 14.12 16.15 -2.57
N LEU A 26 13.52 15.18 -1.86
CA LEU A 26 12.31 14.48 -2.31
C LEU A 26 11.20 14.59 -1.27
N PRO A 27 9.99 15.04 -1.64
CA PRO A 27 8.87 15.12 -0.72
C PRO A 27 8.44 13.71 -0.28
N VAL A 28 8.58 13.42 1.01
CA VAL A 28 8.03 12.20 1.63
C VAL A 28 6.62 12.53 2.14
N LYS A 29 5.66 11.66 1.80
CA LYS A 29 4.25 11.81 2.15
C LYS A 29 3.66 10.50 2.64
N VAL A 30 2.63 10.60 3.45
CA VAL A 30 1.86 9.43 3.91
C VAL A 30 0.72 9.13 2.92
N THR A 31 0.35 7.86 2.79
CA THR A 31 -0.72 7.45 1.84
C THR A 31 -2.08 8.03 2.21
N THR A 32 -2.29 8.38 3.47
CA THR A 32 -3.52 9.03 3.97
C THR A 32 -3.74 10.40 3.34
N GLU A 33 -2.69 11.11 2.93
CA GLU A 33 -2.81 12.36 2.13
C GLU A 33 -3.48 12.13 0.77
N TYR A 34 -3.44 10.89 0.27
CA TYR A 34 -4.09 10.47 -0.98
C TYR A 34 -5.42 9.73 -0.73
N GLY A 35 -5.95 9.78 0.50
CA GLY A 35 -7.20 9.11 0.87
C GLY A 35 -7.07 7.59 1.04
N LEU A 36 -5.85 7.06 1.10
CA LEU A 36 -5.59 5.64 1.35
C LEU A 36 -5.04 5.46 2.76
N ASP A 37 -5.85 4.87 3.63
CA ASP A 37 -5.46 4.50 4.98
C ASP A 37 -4.23 3.58 4.95
N ASP A 38 -3.18 3.99 5.66
CA ASP A 38 -1.89 3.31 5.68
C ASP A 38 -1.94 1.95 6.39
N THR A 39 -2.90 1.77 7.30
CA THR A 39 -3.15 0.54 8.05
C THR A 39 -3.74 -0.54 7.14
N PHE A 40 -4.55 -0.15 6.15
CA PHE A 40 -5.29 -1.10 5.30
C PHE A 40 -4.71 -1.30 3.89
N LYS A 41 -3.61 -0.62 3.55
CA LYS A 41 -3.02 -0.65 2.20
C LYS A 41 -2.76 -2.06 1.65
N GLU A 42 -2.29 -2.99 2.49
CA GLU A 42 -1.98 -4.36 2.07
C GLU A 42 -3.25 -5.20 1.86
N ALA A 43 -4.24 -5.05 2.74
CA ALA A 43 -5.54 -5.71 2.59
C ALA A 43 -6.25 -5.24 1.32
N ILE A 44 -6.20 -3.94 1.03
CA ILE A 44 -6.70 -3.37 -0.23
C ILE A 44 -5.92 -3.95 -1.41
N GLY A 45 -4.59 -4.08 -1.29
CA GLY A 45 -3.75 -4.76 -2.28
C GLY A 45 -4.25 -6.18 -2.61
N PHE A 46 -4.58 -6.99 -1.60
CA PHE A 46 -5.15 -8.32 -1.82
C PHE A 46 -6.53 -8.28 -2.48
N ALA A 47 -7.38 -7.30 -2.14
CA ALA A 47 -8.68 -7.14 -2.79
C ALA A 47 -8.53 -6.82 -4.29
N VAL A 48 -7.56 -5.97 -4.66
CA VAL A 48 -7.22 -5.70 -6.06
C VAL A 48 -6.72 -6.99 -6.74
N LEU A 49 -5.82 -7.74 -6.10
CA LEU A 49 -5.34 -9.01 -6.67
C LEU A 49 -6.49 -9.99 -6.94
N ALA A 50 -7.45 -10.10 -6.02
CA ALA A 50 -8.63 -10.94 -6.18
C ALA A 50 -9.53 -10.49 -7.34
N ASN A 51 -9.70 -9.17 -7.53
CA ASN A 51 -10.42 -8.61 -8.69
C ASN A 51 -9.74 -9.01 -10.01
N GLU A 52 -8.41 -8.93 -10.08
CA GLU A 52 -7.67 -9.34 -11.27
C GLU A 52 -7.79 -10.85 -11.51
N THR A 53 -7.73 -11.68 -10.47
CA THR A 53 -7.99 -13.14 -10.58
C THR A 53 -9.38 -13.39 -11.15
N TRP A 54 -10.41 -12.70 -10.65
CA TRP A 54 -11.79 -12.86 -11.08
C TRP A 54 -11.99 -12.52 -12.56
N HIS A 55 -11.31 -11.49 -13.05
CA HIS A 55 -11.37 -11.07 -14.47
C HIS A 55 -10.33 -11.76 -15.36
N GLY A 56 -9.58 -12.74 -14.83
CA GLY A 56 -8.54 -13.45 -15.56
C GLY A 56 -7.38 -12.56 -16.03
N GLN A 57 -7.10 -11.48 -15.31
CA GLN A 57 -6.05 -10.53 -15.64
C GLN A 57 -4.77 -10.79 -14.85
N PRO A 58 -3.58 -10.72 -15.49
CA PRO A 58 -2.31 -10.76 -14.79
C PRO A 58 -2.11 -9.56 -13.87
N SER A 59 -1.65 -9.80 -12.65
CA SER A 59 -1.41 -8.75 -11.64
C SER A 59 0.02 -8.71 -11.11
N ASN A 60 0.87 -9.67 -11.50
CA ASN A 60 2.30 -9.59 -11.21
C ASN A 60 2.99 -8.57 -12.13
N VAL A 61 4.03 -7.93 -11.61
CA VAL A 61 4.97 -7.15 -12.42
C VAL A 61 6.24 -7.97 -12.59
N PRO A 62 6.53 -8.55 -13.78
CA PRO A 62 7.69 -9.43 -13.99
C PRO A 62 9.03 -8.81 -13.57
N ARG A 63 9.24 -7.52 -13.84
CA ARG A 63 10.47 -6.79 -13.43
C ARG A 63 10.66 -6.73 -11.91
N VAL A 64 9.59 -6.78 -11.13
CA VAL A 64 9.62 -6.76 -9.66
C VAL A 64 9.72 -8.19 -9.11
N THR A 65 9.03 -9.14 -9.73
CA THR A 65 8.89 -10.52 -9.23
C THR A 65 9.93 -11.51 -9.76
N GLY A 66 10.63 -11.18 -10.84
CA GLY A 66 11.52 -12.12 -11.55
C GLY A 66 10.80 -13.19 -12.38
N ALA A 67 9.47 -13.13 -12.47
CA ALA A 67 8.71 -14.06 -13.31
C ALA A 67 9.09 -13.90 -14.79
N LYS A 68 9.10 -15.01 -15.55
CA LYS A 68 9.41 -14.98 -16.99
C LYS A 68 8.35 -14.22 -17.81
N HIS A 69 7.09 -14.28 -17.37
CA HIS A 69 5.94 -13.73 -18.07
C HIS A 69 4.91 -13.17 -17.07
N PRO A 70 3.97 -12.32 -17.50
CA PRO A 70 2.78 -11.99 -16.72
C PRO A 70 1.97 -13.24 -16.41
N ALA A 71 1.40 -13.31 -15.21
CA ALA A 71 0.65 -14.43 -14.69
C ALA A 71 -0.55 -13.95 -13.86
N ILE A 72 -1.67 -14.67 -13.97
CA ILE A 72 -2.82 -14.50 -13.08
C ILE A 72 -2.41 -15.06 -11.71
N LEU A 73 -2.51 -14.23 -10.67
CA LEU A 73 -2.19 -14.61 -9.30
C LEU A 73 -3.44 -15.12 -8.58
N GLY A 74 -3.27 -15.96 -7.56
CA GLY A 74 -4.38 -16.46 -6.72
C GLY A 74 -5.12 -17.68 -7.30
N LYS A 75 -6.17 -18.11 -6.57
CA LYS A 75 -7.06 -19.22 -6.94
C LYS A 75 -8.48 -18.93 -6.44
N ILE A 76 -9.50 -19.31 -7.20
CA ILE A 76 -10.90 -19.25 -6.77
C ILE A 76 -11.23 -20.56 -6.04
N CYS A 77 -11.54 -20.44 -4.75
CA CYS A 77 -11.96 -21.57 -3.91
C CYS A 77 -13.46 -21.46 -3.67
N LEU A 78 -14.23 -22.38 -4.26
CA LEU A 78 -15.68 -22.48 -4.05
C LEU A 78 -15.96 -23.17 -2.70
N PRO A 79 -17.11 -22.89 -2.06
CA PRO A 79 -17.50 -23.48 -0.77
C PRO A 79 -17.68 -25.00 -0.84
#